data_AF-A0A7S3F0P8-F1
#
_entry.id   AF-A0A7S3F0P8-F1
#
_cell.length_a   1.000
_cell.length_b   1.000
_cell.length_c   1.000
_cell.angle_alpha   90.00
_cell.angle_beta   90.00
_cell.angle_gamma   90.00
#
_symmetry.space_group_name_H-M   'P 1'
#
loop_
_entity.id
_entity.type
_entity.pdbx_description
1 polymer ?
#
loop_
_entity_poly.entity_id
_entity_poly.type
_entity_poly.pdbx_seq_one_letter_code
_entity_poly.pdbx_strand_id
1 'polypeptide(L)'
;MPDNQVSIDLIGGEPNGVLKLLDEASRLNSAKESALFEQINEKNRKSRAFKVAPKKRPSEAFGIKHYAGDVIYSCAEASSATWLEKNSYALSPEVEATLSK
;
A
#
# COMPACT_ATOMS: atom_id res chain seq x y z
N MET A 1 13.66 21.94 10.16
CA MET A 1 13.26 20.53 9.90
C MET A 1 12.96 20.39 8.43
N PRO A 2 13.42 19.33 7.74
CA PRO A 2 13.12 19.13 6.33
C PRO A 2 11.63 18.82 6.12
N ASP A 3 11.10 19.37 5.03
CA ASP A 3 9.73 19.17 4.57
C ASP A 3 9.49 17.70 4.16
N ASN A 4 8.41 17.09 4.67
CA ASN A 4 8.01 15.70 4.39
C ASN A 4 6.89 15.60 3.34
N GLN A 5 6.50 16.70 2.70
CA GLN A 5 5.43 16.74 1.71
C GLN A 5 5.62 15.71 0.60
N VAL A 6 6.86 15.48 0.14
CA VAL A 6 7.15 14.48 -0.92
C VAL A 6 6.79 13.05 -0.48
N SER A 7 6.96 12.71 0.79
CA SER A 7 6.59 11.39 1.32
C SER A 7 5.08 11.30 1.54
N ILE A 8 4.45 12.40 1.97
CA ILE A 8 2.98 12.50 2.10
C ILE A 8 2.32 12.32 0.74
N ASP A 9 2.81 13.03 -0.29
CA ASP A 9 2.31 12.95 -1.67
C ASP A 9 2.51 11.55 -2.27
N LEU A 10 3.62 10.88 -1.97
CA LEU A 10 3.84 9.51 -2.42
C LEU A 10 2.84 8.52 -1.79
N ILE A 11 2.43 8.76 -0.54
CA ILE A 11 1.52 7.86 0.17
C ILE A 11 0.06 8.13 -0.22
N GLY A 12 -0.36 9.40 -0.19
CA GLY A 12 -1.77 9.81 -0.32
C GLY A 12 -2.07 10.70 -1.52
N GLY A 13 -1.08 11.14 -2.29
CA GLY A 13 -1.27 12.02 -3.43
C GLY A 13 -1.90 11.31 -4.63
N GLU A 14 -2.59 12.07 -5.48
CA GLU A 14 -3.16 11.56 -6.72
C GLU A 14 -2.20 11.74 -7.92
N PRO A 15 -2.30 10.91 -8.98
CA PRO A 15 -3.16 9.72 -9.09
C PRO A 15 -2.48 8.42 -8.61
N ASN A 16 -1.17 8.45 -8.30
CA ASN A 16 -0.37 7.24 -8.10
C ASN A 16 0.07 6.99 -6.64
N GLY A 17 -0.55 7.67 -5.67
CA GLY A 17 -0.27 7.45 -4.26
C GLY A 17 -0.52 6.00 -3.85
N VAL A 18 0.28 5.50 -2.92
CA VAL A 18 0.20 4.09 -2.46
C VAL A 18 -1.22 3.71 -2.01
N LEU A 19 -1.89 4.58 -1.24
CA LEU A 19 -3.26 4.32 -0.77
C LEU A 19 -4.29 4.33 -1.91
N LYS A 20 -4.10 5.20 -2.90
CA LYS A 20 -4.99 5.26 -4.07
C LYS A 20 -4.91 3.98 -4.91
N LEU A 21 -3.70 3.50 -5.16
CA LEU A 21 -3.46 2.25 -5.88
C LEU A 21 -4.01 1.05 -5.11
N LEU A 22 -3.90 1.05 -3.77
CA LEU A 22 -4.48 0.03 -2.91
C LEU A 22 -6.01 0.02 -3.01
N ASP A 23 -6.67 1.19 -2.91
CA ASP A 23 -8.13 1.30 -3.03
C ASP A 23 -8.63 0.84 -4.41
N GLU A 24 -7.90 1.18 -5.48
CA GLU A 24 -8.21 0.73 -6.83
C GLU A 24 -8.09 -0.79 -6.96
N ALA A 25 -7.00 -1.37 -6.44
CA ALA A 25 -6.79 -2.81 -6.47
C ALA A 25 -7.82 -3.57 -5.61
N SER A 26 -8.16 -3.07 -4.42
CA SER A 26 -9.15 -3.70 -3.53
C SER A 26 -10.56 -3.78 -4.13
N ARG A 27 -10.91 -2.87 -5.05
CA ARG A 27 -12.20 -2.91 -5.77
C ARG A 27 -12.26 -3.98 -6.87
N LEU A 28 -11.12 -4.53 -7.27
CA LEU A 28 -11.06 -5.58 -8.29
C LEU A 28 -11.23 -6.95 -7.62
N ASN A 29 -12.30 -7.67 -7.98
CA ASN A 29 -12.63 -8.99 -7.43
C ASN A 29 -11.51 -10.05 -7.53
N SER A 30 -10.51 -9.83 -8.39
CA SER A 30 -9.40 -10.75 -8.64
C SER A 30 -8.03 -10.07 -8.63
N ALA A 31 -7.88 -8.94 -7.92
CA ALA A 31 -6.57 -8.32 -7.77
C ALA A 31 -5.60 -9.26 -7.05
N LYS A 32 -4.38 -9.35 -7.57
CA LYS A 32 -3.27 -10.07 -6.93
C LYS A 32 -2.41 -9.07 -6.18
N GLU A 33 -2.03 -9.40 -4.95
CA GLU A 33 -1.13 -8.57 -4.14
C GLU A 33 0.20 -8.29 -4.87
N SER A 34 0.75 -9.28 -5.57
CA SER A 34 1.97 -9.11 -6.38
C SER A 34 1.83 -8.03 -7.46
N ALA A 35 0.66 -7.94 -8.10
CA ALA A 35 0.39 -6.94 -9.14
C ALA A 35 0.29 -5.52 -8.54
N LEU A 36 -0.30 -5.39 -7.35
CA LEU A 36 -0.32 -4.12 -6.61
C LEU A 36 1.11 -3.64 -6.31
N PHE A 37 1.98 -4.52 -5.82
CA PHE A 37 3.37 -4.18 -5.47
C PHE A 37 4.21 -3.83 -6.71
N GLU A 38 4.02 -4.54 -7.82
CA GLU A 38 4.64 -4.19 -9.11
C GLU A 38 4.20 -2.80 -9.58
N GLN A 39 2.90 -2.51 -9.50
CA GLN A 39 2.34 -1.22 -9.90
C GLN A 39 2.87 -0.07 -9.02
N ILE A 40 2.93 -0.26 -7.69
CA ILE A 40 3.51 0.73 -6.77
C ILE A 40 4.97 1.02 -7.14
N ASN A 41 5.78 -0.03 -7.35
CA ASN A 41 7.17 0.12 -7.75
C ASN A 41 7.30 0.85 -9.08
N GLU A 42 6.51 0.49 -10.09
CA GLU A 42 6.59 1.10 -11.42
C GLU A 42 6.21 2.58 -11.40
N LYS A 43 5.07 2.91 -10.77
CA LYS A 43 4.51 4.27 -10.80
C LYS A 43 5.30 5.25 -9.92
N ASN A 44 5.87 4.78 -8.82
CA ASN A 44 6.53 5.65 -7.85
C ASN A 44 8.07 5.68 -7.95
N ARG A 45 8.70 4.86 -8.82
CA ARG A 45 10.18 4.79 -8.95
C ARG A 45 10.92 6.12 -9.17
N LYS A 46 10.22 7.13 -9.73
CA LYS A 46 10.81 8.45 -10.01
C LYS A 46 10.73 9.42 -8.83
N SER A 47 9.93 9.12 -7.80
CA SER A 47 9.81 9.99 -6.63
C SER A 47 11.07 9.96 -5.78
N ARG A 48 11.46 11.13 -5.25
CA ARG A 48 12.62 11.25 -4.34
C ARG A 48 12.42 10.50 -3.02
N ALA A 49 11.16 10.38 -2.58
CA ALA A 49 10.77 9.65 -1.38
C ALA A 49 10.63 8.13 -1.64
N PHE A 50 10.69 7.67 -2.89
CA PHE A 50 10.64 6.24 -3.18
C PHE A 50 12.03 5.59 -2.98
N LYS A 51 12.02 4.34 -2.53
CA LYS A 51 13.21 3.50 -2.38
C LYS A 51 12.93 2.10 -2.89
N VAL A 52 13.80 1.59 -3.76
CA VAL A 52 13.74 0.19 -4.18
C VAL A 52 14.13 -0.69 -3.00
N ALA A 53 13.32 -1.71 -2.72
CA ALA A 53 13.60 -2.67 -1.65
C ALA A 53 14.82 -3.53 -2.02
N PRO A 54 15.91 -3.51 -1.23
CA PRO A 54 17.10 -4.28 -1.54
C PRO A 54 16.83 -5.78 -1.39
N LYS A 55 17.36 -6.60 -2.32
CA LYS A 55 17.29 -8.07 -2.29
C LYS A 55 15.86 -8.66 -2.30
N LYS A 56 14.85 -7.88 -2.69
CA LYS A 56 13.45 -8.33 -2.83
C LYS A 56 12.98 -8.08 -4.25
N ARG A 57 12.05 -8.91 -4.75
CA ARG A 57 11.45 -8.67 -6.07
C ARG A 57 10.51 -7.46 -6.00
N PRO A 58 10.32 -6.70 -7.10
CA PRO A 58 9.35 -5.59 -7.14
C PRO A 58 7.92 -6.02 -6.79
N SER A 59 7.58 -7.30 -7.02
CA SER A 59 6.31 -7.90 -6.66
C SER A 59 6.15 -8.23 -5.17
N GLU A 60 7.21 -8.09 -4.37
CA GLU A 60 7.23 -8.52 -2.97
C GLU A 60 7.42 -7.37 -1.98
N ALA A 61 8.05 -6.26 -2.40
CA ALA A 61 8.33 -5.16 -1.50
C ALA A 61 8.53 -3.82 -2.23
N PHE A 62 8.30 -2.73 -1.49
CA PHE A 62 8.70 -1.38 -1.88
C PHE A 62 9.18 -0.62 -0.64
N GLY A 63 9.92 0.46 -0.85
CA GLY A 63 10.44 1.29 0.23
C GLY A 63 10.00 2.74 0.12
N ILE A 64 9.85 3.38 1.26
CA ILE A 64 9.59 4.82 1.38
C ILE A 64 10.63 5.43 2.31
N LYS A 65 11.21 6.56 1.90
CA LYS A 65 12.07 7.39 2.73
C LYS A 65 11.17 8.30 3.58
N HIS A 66 10.95 7.92 4.83
CA HIS A 66 10.20 8.74 5.78
C HIS A 66 11.12 9.72 6.50
N TYR A 67 10.51 10.68 7.18
CA TYR A 67 11.21 11.61 8.05
C TYR A 67 12.07 10.90 9.11
N ALA A 68 11.57 9.81 9.69
CA ALA A 68 12.26 9.04 10.74
C ALA A 68 13.17 7.92 10.20
N GLY A 69 13.43 7.90 8.89
CA GLY A 69 14.25 6.89 8.23
C GLY A 69 13.50 6.09 7.16
N ASP A 70 14.20 5.14 6.56
CA ASP A 70 13.68 4.35 5.46
C ASP A 70 12.87 3.15 5.98
N VAL A 71 11.67 2.97 5.44
CA VAL A 71 10.79 1.85 5.78
C VAL A 71 10.58 1.00 4.54
N ILE A 72 10.71 -0.32 4.69
CA ILE A 72 10.40 -1.30 3.65
C ILE A 72 9.08 -1.97 3.98
N TYR A 73 8.13 -1.83 3.06
CA TYR A 73 6.83 -2.48 3.09
C TYR A 73 6.91 -3.77 2.27
N SER A 74 6.34 -4.85 2.79
CA SER A 74 6.41 -6.18 2.18
C SER A 74 5.01 -6.74 1.95
N CYS A 75 4.89 -7.54 0.89
CA CYS A 75 3.78 -8.44 0.61
C CYS A 75 3.58 -9.36 1.83
N ALA A 76 2.34 -9.80 2.08
CA ALA A 76 2.09 -10.68 3.21
C ALA A 76 2.85 -12.02 3.06
N GLU A 77 3.34 -12.52 4.19
CA GLU A 77 3.82 -13.89 4.32
C GLU A 77 2.64 -14.86 4.12
N ALA A 78 2.90 -16.09 3.69
CA ALA A 78 1.86 -17.06 3.32
C ALA A 78 0.83 -17.37 4.44
N SER A 79 1.18 -17.12 5.70
CA SER A 79 0.33 -17.34 6.87
C SER A 79 -0.39 -16.07 7.38
N SER A 80 -0.26 -14.94 6.69
CA SER A 80 -0.81 -13.65 7.10
C SER A 80 -1.77 -13.08 6.05
N ALA A 81 -2.75 -12.29 6.51
CA ALA A 81 -3.62 -11.55 5.59
C ALA A 81 -2.83 -10.56 4.73
N THR A 82 -3.15 -10.56 3.44
CA THR A 82 -2.63 -9.66 2.41
C THR A 82 -3.06 -8.21 2.67
N TRP A 83 -2.38 -7.26 2.02
CA TRP A 83 -2.78 -5.85 2.03
C TRP A 83 -4.20 -5.65 1.49
N LEU A 84 -4.56 -6.39 0.44
CA LEU A 84 -5.89 -6.32 -0.16
C LEU A 84 -6.97 -6.81 0.80
N GLU A 85 -6.76 -7.95 1.46
CA GLU A 85 -7.70 -8.47 2.46
C GLU A 85 -7.83 -7.49 3.63
N LYS A 86 -6.71 -6.98 4.17
CA LYS A 86 -6.70 -5.99 5.25
C LYS A 86 -7.47 -4.72 4.90
N ASN A 87 -7.38 -4.26 3.66
CA ASN A 87 -8.09 -3.07 3.18
C ASN A 87 -9.56 -3.35 2.81
N SER A 88 -9.94 -4.62 2.62
CA SER A 88 -11.31 -5.03 2.27
C SER A 88 -12.17 -5.44 3.48
N TYR A 89 -11.66 -5.31 4.72
CA TYR A 89 -12.45 -5.58 5.94
C TYR A 89 -13.52 -4.49 6.17
N ALA A 90 -14.63 -4.59 5.45
CA ALA A 90 -15.89 -4.00 5.89
C ALA A 90 -16.50 -4.85 7.00
N LEU A 91 -17.16 -4.23 7.98
CA LEU A 91 -17.97 -4.97 8.94
C LEU A 91 -19.06 -5.74 8.19
N SER A 92 -19.38 -6.96 8.64
CA SER A 92 -20.53 -7.64 8.05
C SER A 92 -21.80 -6.83 8.38
N PRO A 93 -22.78 -6.74 7.47
CA PRO A 93 -24.02 -5.99 7.71
C PRO A 93 -24.75 -6.43 8.99
N GLU A 94 -24.59 -7.68 9.39
CA GLU A 94 -25.13 -8.24 10.62
C GLU A 94 -24.49 -7.65 11.89
N VAL A 95 -23.16 -7.49 11.90
CA VAL A 95 -22.44 -6.87 13.02
C VAL A 95 -22.77 -5.38 13.10
N GLU A 96 -22.86 -4.70 11.96
CA GLU A 96 -23.29 -3.29 11.88
C GLU A 96 -24.70 -3.08 12.45
N ALA A 97 -25.64 -3.97 12.10
CA ALA A 97 -27.01 -3.93 12.58
C ALA A 97 -27.13 -4.20 14.09
N THR A 98 -26.19 -4.94 14.68
CA THR A 98 -26.17 -5.24 16.13
C THR A 98 -25.64 -4.06 16.94
N LEU A 99 -24.67 -3.32 16.40
CA LEU A 99 -24.08 -2.12 17.03
C LEU A 99 -25.00 -0.89 16.96
N SER A 100 -25.99 -0.90 16.07
CA SER A 100 -26.94 0.20 15.87
C SER A 100 -28.20 0.11 16.75
N LYS A 101 -28.22 -0.82 17.72
CA LYS A 101 -29.30 -1.03 18.69
C LYS A 101 -28.83 -0.68 20.10
#